data_AF-A0A832APT0-F1
#
_entry.id   AF-A0A832APT0-F1
#
_cell.length_a   1.000
_cell.length_b   1.000
_cell.length_c   1.000
_cell.angle_alpha   90.00
_cell.angle_beta   90.00
_cell.angle_gamma   90.00
#
_symmetry.space_group_name_H-M   'P 1'
#
loop_
_entity.id
_entity.type
_entity.pdbx_description
1 polymer ?
#
loop_
_entity_poly.entity_id
_entity_poly.type
_entity_poly.pdbx_seq_one_letter_code
_entity_poly.pdbx_strand_id
1 'polypeptide(L)'
;RWLDEGLAMFLSSEWGWEDNISMTRAVLFNNLIPLDEIEKMNLFPEGKAHTAYAQSYLAVKYFLDNYGIKAFNMFLDSLSRRHSVDSALFAAIGATYEGYETEFFDYLRKRYTFMSLFIDTLYIWIILAAVVVIGFILNFLKKRRYYRRWEEEDRLQSRDFDYGDPTKPEATDDDENKPWA
;
A
#
# COMPACT_ATOMS: atom_id res chain seq x y z
N ARG A 1 -19.06 27.70 3.87
CA ARG A 1 -18.91 26.50 4.73
C ARG A 1 -17.83 25.57 4.22
N TRP A 2 -17.95 24.97 3.03
CA TRP A 2 -16.92 24.05 2.53
C TRP A 2 -15.54 24.71 2.49
N LEU A 3 -15.47 26.00 2.13
CA LEU A 3 -14.23 26.76 2.11
C LEU A 3 -13.65 26.99 3.51
N ASP A 4 -14.50 27.34 4.49
CA ASP A 4 -14.07 27.60 5.86
C ASP A 4 -13.53 26.32 6.50
N GLU A 5 -14.26 25.21 6.34
CA GLU A 5 -13.89 23.89 6.82
C GLU A 5 -12.65 23.37 6.10
N GLY A 6 -12.61 23.47 4.77
CA GLY A 6 -11.49 23.03 3.95
C GLY A 6 -10.20 23.81 4.25
N LEU A 7 -10.30 25.13 4.45
CA LEU A 7 -9.17 25.98 4.79
C LEU A 7 -8.70 25.73 6.24
N ALA A 8 -9.62 25.52 7.18
CA ALA A 8 -9.29 25.15 8.55
C ALA A 8 -8.54 23.81 8.58
N MET A 9 -9.02 22.81 7.85
CA MET A 9 -8.34 21.51 7.69
C MET A 9 -6.99 21.64 6.98
N PHE A 10 -6.89 22.53 5.98
CA PHE A 10 -5.65 22.78 5.26
C PHE A 10 -4.58 23.39 6.17
N LEU A 11 -4.97 24.35 7.01
CA LEU A 11 -4.07 25.06 7.93
C LEU A 11 -3.76 24.27 9.20
N SER A 12 -4.68 23.42 9.69
CA SER A 12 -4.45 22.61 10.89
C SER A 12 -3.43 21.49 10.65
N SER A 13 -3.27 21.05 9.40
CA SER A 13 -2.21 20.15 8.92
C SER A 13 -1.91 18.92 9.81
N GLU A 14 -2.91 18.39 10.52
CA GLU A 14 -2.89 17.01 11.05
C GLU A 14 -3.37 16.03 9.97
N TRP A 15 -2.76 16.05 8.79
CA TRP A 15 -3.14 15.11 7.73
C TRP A 15 -2.40 13.78 7.93
N GLY A 16 -3.13 12.80 8.49
CA GLY A 16 -2.61 11.47 8.81
C GLY A 16 -2.78 10.47 7.65
N TRP A 17 -2.14 9.30 7.79
CA TRP A 17 -2.29 8.20 6.83
C TRP A 17 -3.73 7.65 6.76
N GLU A 18 -4.54 7.79 7.83
CA GLU A 18 -5.91 7.30 7.87
C GLU A 18 -6.88 8.11 6.99
N ASP A 19 -6.66 9.43 6.86
CA ASP A 19 -7.49 10.31 6.01
C ASP A 19 -7.39 9.93 4.53
N ASN A 20 -6.23 9.43 4.09
CA ASN A 20 -6.05 8.92 2.72
C ASN A 20 -6.89 7.66 2.44
N ILE A 21 -7.14 6.81 3.45
CA ILE A 21 -7.87 5.54 3.28
C ILE A 21 -9.37 5.79 3.19
N SER A 22 -9.92 6.60 4.09
CA SER A 22 -11.33 7.01 4.06
C SER A 22 -11.67 7.74 2.75
N MET A 23 -10.75 8.57 2.27
CA MET A 23 -10.95 9.30 1.01
C MET A 23 -10.83 8.42 -0.22
N THR A 24 -9.87 7.49 -0.25
CA THR A 24 -9.77 6.48 -1.30
C THR A 24 -11.07 5.68 -1.40
N ARG A 25 -11.70 5.32 -0.27
CA ARG A 25 -13.02 4.68 -0.28
C ARG A 25 -14.12 5.60 -0.81
N ALA A 26 -14.24 6.84 -0.34
CA ALA A 26 -15.29 7.75 -0.79
C ALA A 26 -15.27 8.01 -2.31
N VAL A 27 -14.07 8.19 -2.88
CA VAL A 27 -13.89 8.41 -4.32
C VAL A 27 -14.10 7.11 -5.12
N LEU A 28 -13.62 5.96 -4.64
CA LEU A 28 -13.83 4.67 -5.32
C LEU A 28 -15.29 4.19 -5.27
N PHE A 29 -16.04 4.51 -4.21
CA PHE A 29 -17.43 4.12 -4.05
C PHE A 29 -18.44 5.16 -4.58
N ASN A 30 -17.98 6.12 -5.40
CA ASN A 30 -18.83 7.07 -6.14
C ASN A 30 -19.78 7.91 -5.24
N ASN A 31 -19.33 8.25 -4.02
CA ASN A 31 -20.07 9.08 -3.07
C ASN A 31 -19.49 10.50 -3.00
N LEU A 32 -19.09 11.08 -4.13
CA LEU A 32 -18.68 12.48 -4.18
C LEU A 32 -19.90 13.35 -3.88
N ILE A 33 -19.81 14.12 -2.79
CA ILE A 33 -20.84 15.08 -2.39
C ILE A 33 -20.60 16.37 -3.18
N PRO A 34 -21.60 16.91 -3.91
CA PRO A 34 -21.56 18.25 -4.49
C PRO A 34 -21.17 19.30 -3.44
N LEU A 35 -20.31 20.24 -3.81
CA LEU A 35 -19.84 21.29 -2.91
C LEU A 35 -21.01 22.18 -2.44
N ASP A 36 -22.06 22.33 -3.25
CA ASP A 36 -23.24 23.11 -2.88
C ASP A 36 -24.10 22.39 -1.81
N GLU A 37 -24.10 21.05 -1.83
CA GLU A 37 -24.75 20.24 -0.80
C GLU A 37 -24.00 20.34 0.54
N ILE A 38 -22.67 20.41 0.50
CA ILE A 38 -21.84 20.72 1.68
C ILE A 38 -22.13 22.12 2.21
N GLU A 39 -22.29 23.10 1.33
CA GLU A 39 -22.60 24.47 1.73
C GLU A 39 -23.98 24.58 2.42
N LYS A 40 -24.95 23.77 2.01
CA LYS A 40 -26.35 23.81 2.50
C LYS A 40 -26.61 22.92 3.72
N MET A 41 -25.76 21.94 4.03
CA MET A 41 -25.98 21.02 5.15
C MET A 41 -25.43 21.56 6.47
N ASN A 42 -26.29 21.61 7.49
CA ASN A 42 -25.91 22.02 8.84
C ASN A 42 -25.35 20.87 9.70
N LEU A 43 -25.78 19.63 9.46
CA LEU A 43 -25.39 18.43 10.22
C LEU A 43 -25.33 17.23 9.27
N PHE A 44 -24.13 16.71 9.04
CA PHE A 44 -23.96 15.42 8.38
C PHE A 44 -24.11 14.29 9.42
N PRO A 45 -24.79 13.18 9.10
CA PRO A 45 -24.60 11.93 9.84
C PRO A 45 -23.10 11.62 9.93
N GLU A 46 -22.60 11.11 11.07
CA GLU A 46 -21.15 10.98 11.34
C GLU A 46 -20.32 10.43 10.16
N GLY A 47 -20.85 9.42 9.45
CA GLY A 47 -20.18 8.83 8.29
C GLY A 47 -20.07 9.73 7.05
N LYS A 48 -20.98 10.68 6.84
CA LYS A 48 -20.92 11.66 5.73
C LYS A 48 -20.09 12.89 6.09
N ALA A 49 -20.01 13.22 7.38
CA ALA A 49 -19.27 14.41 7.86
C ALA A 49 -17.79 14.32 7.51
N HIS A 50 -17.18 13.16 7.77
CA HIS A 50 -15.77 12.93 7.47
C HIS A 50 -15.47 13.07 5.97
N THR A 51 -16.32 12.52 5.10
CA THR A 51 -16.20 12.67 3.65
C THR A 51 -16.32 14.11 3.20
N ALA A 52 -17.29 14.86 3.75
CA ALA A 52 -17.50 16.27 3.42
C ALA A 52 -16.28 17.14 3.81
N TYR A 53 -15.71 16.93 5.01
CA TYR A 53 -14.49 17.63 5.44
C TYR A 53 -13.28 17.28 4.58
N ALA A 54 -13.10 16.00 4.23
CA ALA A 54 -12.01 15.56 3.36
C ALA A 54 -12.14 16.12 1.93
N GLN A 55 -13.36 16.14 1.36
CA GLN A 55 -13.63 16.76 0.06
C GLN A 55 -13.37 18.27 0.09
N SER A 56 -13.79 18.95 1.16
CA SER A 56 -13.55 20.38 1.36
C SER A 56 -12.06 20.71 1.42
N TYR A 57 -11.27 19.92 2.17
CA TYR A 57 -9.81 20.03 2.19
C TYR A 57 -9.21 19.84 0.79
N LEU A 58 -9.62 18.79 0.07
CA LEU A 58 -9.08 18.52 -1.27
C LEU A 58 -9.47 19.59 -2.27
N ALA A 59 -10.64 20.20 -2.16
CA ALA A 59 -11.03 21.31 -3.00
C ALA A 59 -10.09 22.50 -2.78
N VAL A 60 -9.84 22.90 -1.52
CA VAL A 60 -8.89 23.99 -1.22
C VAL A 60 -7.48 23.65 -1.71
N LYS A 61 -7.01 22.43 -1.46
CA LYS A 61 -5.72 21.95 -1.92
C LYS A 61 -5.62 21.96 -3.45
N TYR A 62 -6.63 21.45 -4.15
CA TYR A 62 -6.70 21.45 -5.60
C TYR A 62 -6.63 22.87 -6.16
N PHE A 63 -7.37 23.81 -5.56
CA PHE A 63 -7.30 25.22 -5.94
C PHE A 63 -5.86 25.75 -5.81
N LEU A 64 -5.24 25.55 -4.66
CA LEU A 64 -3.89 26.04 -4.38
C LEU A 64 -2.83 25.41 -5.29
N ASP A 65 -2.94 24.10 -5.56
CA ASP A 65 -1.98 23.36 -6.38
C ASP A 65 -2.07 23.75 -7.87
N ASN A 66 -3.27 24.05 -8.40
CA ASN A 66 -3.46 24.32 -9.84
C ASN A 66 -3.46 25.82 -10.19
N TYR A 67 -4.01 26.66 -9.31
CA TYR A 67 -4.17 28.09 -9.56
C TYR A 67 -3.23 28.97 -8.72
N GLY A 68 -2.63 28.40 -7.68
CA GLY A 68 -1.63 29.06 -6.85
C GLY A 68 -2.20 30.01 -5.79
N ILE A 69 -1.34 30.37 -4.84
CA ILE A 69 -1.71 31.20 -3.69
C ILE A 69 -2.19 32.61 -4.07
N LYS A 70 -1.71 33.17 -5.19
CA LYS A 70 -2.12 34.51 -5.66
C LYS A 70 -3.60 34.53 -6.07
N ALA A 71 -4.03 33.56 -6.86
CA ALA A 71 -5.43 33.40 -7.24
C ALA A 71 -6.30 33.12 -6.02
N PHE A 72 -5.80 32.30 -5.08
CA PHE A 72 -6.54 31.98 -3.87
C PHE A 72 -6.76 33.22 -2.98
N ASN A 73 -5.75 34.07 -2.83
CA ASN A 73 -5.90 35.34 -2.10
C ASN A 73 -6.89 36.28 -2.79
N MET A 74 -6.90 36.34 -4.13
CA MET A 74 -7.88 37.13 -4.88
C MET A 74 -9.31 36.60 -4.70
N PHE A 75 -9.47 35.28 -4.64
CA PHE A 75 -10.73 34.62 -4.32
C PHE A 75 -11.23 34.99 -2.92
N LEU A 76 -10.37 34.89 -1.90
CA LEU A 76 -10.71 35.28 -0.52
C LEU A 76 -11.01 36.78 -0.38
N ASP A 77 -10.25 37.65 -1.04
CA ASP A 77 -10.51 39.10 -1.03
C ASP A 77 -11.87 39.40 -1.67
N SER A 78 -12.19 38.74 -2.78
CA SER A 78 -13.50 38.87 -3.44
C SER A 78 -14.65 38.42 -2.54
N LEU A 79 -14.50 37.30 -1.83
CA LEU A 79 -15.48 36.83 -0.84
C LEU A 79 -15.64 37.80 0.33
N SER A 80 -14.55 38.40 0.82
CA SER A 80 -14.60 39.35 1.94
C SER A 80 -15.45 40.59 1.64
N ARG A 81 -15.56 40.96 0.36
CA ARG A 81 -16.39 42.06 -0.15
C ARG A 81 -17.86 41.69 -0.35
N ARG A 82 -18.31 40.55 0.18
CA ARG A 82 -19.69 40.01 0.08
C ARG A 82 -20.13 39.66 -1.35
N HIS A 83 -19.18 39.39 -2.26
CA HIS A 83 -19.51 38.78 -3.54
C HIS A 83 -19.96 37.32 -3.35
N SER A 84 -20.78 36.81 -4.26
CA SER A 84 -21.13 35.38 -4.27
C SER A 84 -19.89 34.54 -4.56
N VAL A 85 -19.90 33.28 -4.12
CA VAL A 85 -18.79 32.33 -4.38
C VAL A 85 -18.52 32.22 -5.88
N ASP A 86 -19.56 32.15 -6.69
CA ASP A 86 -19.47 32.13 -8.15
C ASP A 86 -18.76 33.37 -8.72
N SER A 87 -19.16 34.57 -8.27
CA SER A 87 -18.51 35.82 -8.71
C SER A 87 -17.05 35.90 -8.27
N ALA A 88 -16.74 35.39 -7.07
CA ALA A 88 -15.39 35.37 -6.53
C ALA A 88 -14.49 34.38 -7.28
N LEU A 89 -14.99 33.19 -7.62
CA LEU A 89 -14.28 32.22 -8.46
C LEU A 89 -14.03 32.78 -9.85
N PHE A 90 -15.04 33.43 -10.44
CA PHE A 90 -14.90 34.04 -11.75
C PHE A 90 -13.86 35.15 -11.75
N ALA A 91 -13.82 35.99 -10.71
CA ALA A 91 -12.80 37.03 -10.56
C ALA A 91 -11.39 36.46 -10.39
N ALA A 92 -11.23 35.35 -9.65
CA ALA A 92 -9.94 34.78 -9.31
C ALA A 92 -9.34 33.89 -10.41
N ILE A 93 -10.16 33.06 -11.04
CA ILE A 93 -9.71 32.01 -11.98
C ILE A 93 -10.51 31.98 -13.29
N GLY A 94 -11.51 32.86 -13.46
CA GLY A 94 -12.34 32.89 -14.68
C GLY A 94 -13.34 31.75 -14.80
N ALA A 95 -13.52 30.94 -13.75
CA ALA A 95 -14.43 29.81 -13.72
C ALA A 95 -15.70 30.13 -12.93
N THR A 96 -16.83 29.59 -13.38
CA THR A 96 -18.05 29.53 -12.55
C THR A 96 -17.87 28.48 -11.46
N TYR A 97 -18.73 28.51 -10.45
CA TYR A 97 -18.78 27.53 -9.39
C TYR A 97 -18.94 26.10 -9.92
N GLU A 98 -19.90 25.91 -10.84
CA GLU A 98 -20.15 24.62 -11.49
C GLU A 98 -18.95 24.17 -12.35
N GLY A 99 -18.30 25.11 -13.05
CA GLY A 99 -17.11 24.82 -13.84
C GLY A 99 -15.95 24.33 -12.99
N TYR A 100 -15.69 25.02 -11.88
CA TYR A 100 -14.67 24.64 -10.92
C TYR A 100 -14.98 23.27 -10.27
N GLU A 101 -16.22 23.04 -9.86
CA GLU A 101 -16.63 21.76 -9.27
C GLU A 101 -16.45 20.59 -10.23
N THR A 102 -16.85 20.78 -11.49
CA THR A 102 -16.71 19.75 -12.54
C THR A 102 -15.24 19.41 -12.77
N GLU A 103 -14.38 20.43 -12.92
CA GLU A 103 -12.95 20.24 -13.12
C GLU A 103 -12.30 19.52 -11.92
N PHE A 104 -12.65 19.94 -10.71
CA PHE A 104 -12.19 19.32 -9.48
C PHE A 104 -12.61 17.85 -9.39
N PHE A 105 -13.87 17.52 -9.71
CA PHE A 105 -14.35 16.14 -9.68
C PHE A 105 -13.68 15.26 -10.73
N ASP A 106 -13.42 15.81 -11.92
CA ASP A 106 -12.66 15.10 -12.95
C ASP A 106 -11.21 14.86 -12.55
N TYR A 107 -10.58 15.83 -11.88
CA TYR A 107 -9.26 15.66 -11.29
C TYR A 107 -9.25 14.54 -10.25
N LEU A 108 -10.21 14.53 -9.32
CA LEU A 108 -10.35 13.47 -8.33
C LEU A 108 -10.52 12.11 -9.00
N ARG A 109 -11.47 11.97 -9.94
CA ARG A 109 -11.70 10.71 -10.64
C ARG A 109 -10.42 10.18 -11.29
N LYS A 110 -9.71 11.02 -12.06
CA LYS A 110 -8.45 10.62 -12.69
C LYS A 110 -7.41 10.19 -11.65
N ARG A 111 -7.16 11.02 -10.63
CA ARG A 111 -6.16 10.77 -9.58
C ARG A 111 -6.41 9.44 -8.87
N TYR A 112 -7.65 9.14 -8.51
CA TYR A 112 -8.01 7.95 -7.75
C TYR A 112 -8.17 6.70 -8.64
N THR A 113 -8.59 6.83 -9.90
CA THR A 113 -8.53 5.72 -10.88
C THR A 113 -7.09 5.26 -11.08
N PHE A 114 -6.13 6.18 -11.25
CA PHE A 114 -4.71 5.79 -11.34
C PHE A 114 -4.21 5.12 -10.05
N MET A 115 -4.59 5.63 -8.87
CA MET A 115 -4.23 5.00 -7.59
C MET A 115 -4.78 3.57 -7.47
N SER A 116 -6.02 3.33 -7.92
CA SER A 116 -6.61 1.98 -7.96
C SER A 116 -5.77 1.02 -8.80
N LEU A 117 -5.34 1.44 -10.00
CA LEU A 117 -4.53 0.60 -10.90
C LEU A 117 -3.19 0.21 -10.28
N PHE A 118 -2.54 1.12 -9.54
CA PHE A 118 -1.28 0.82 -8.84
C PHE A 118 -1.49 -0.16 -7.69
N ILE A 119 -2.58 -0.01 -6.93
CA ILE A 119 -2.93 -0.88 -5.81
C ILE A 119 -3.23 -2.31 -6.32
N ASP A 120 -4.04 -2.44 -7.38
CA ASP A 120 -4.36 -3.73 -7.99
C ASP A 120 -3.10 -4.43 -8.52
N THR A 121 -2.19 -3.67 -9.14
CA THR A 121 -0.92 -4.20 -9.63
C THR A 121 0.00 -4.63 -8.49
N LEU A 122 0.06 -3.88 -7.38
CA LEU A 122 0.86 -4.23 -6.20
C LEU A 122 0.40 -5.56 -5.59
N TYR A 123 -0.91 -5.81 -5.50
CA TYR A 123 -1.44 -7.06 -4.96
C TYR A 123 -1.00 -8.28 -5.77
N ILE A 124 -0.92 -8.17 -7.10
CA ILE A 124 -0.40 -9.24 -7.96
C ILE A 124 1.05 -9.57 -7.59
N TRP A 125 1.89 -8.56 -7.37
CA TRP A 125 3.28 -8.76 -6.97
C TRP A 125 3.42 -9.37 -5.56
N ILE A 126 2.57 -8.95 -4.60
CA ILE A 126 2.55 -9.53 -3.25
C ILE A 126 2.15 -11.00 -3.30
N ILE A 127 1.11 -11.35 -4.06
CA ILE A 127 0.67 -12.75 -4.23
C ILE A 127 1.77 -13.57 -4.91
N LEU A 128 2.38 -13.05 -5.97
CA LEU A 128 3.47 -13.72 -6.66
C LEU A 128 4.67 -13.97 -5.73
N ALA A 129 5.07 -12.95 -4.97
CA ALA A 129 6.13 -13.08 -3.98
C ALA A 129 5.79 -14.11 -2.90
N ALA A 130 4.54 -14.12 -2.41
CA ALA A 130 4.07 -15.10 -1.43
C ALA A 130 4.12 -16.53 -2.00
N VAL A 131 3.70 -16.74 -3.25
CA VAL A 131 3.78 -18.05 -3.93
C VAL A 131 5.24 -18.51 -4.04
N VAL A 132 6.16 -17.62 -4.41
CA VAL A 132 7.60 -17.91 -4.48
C VAL A 132 8.16 -18.28 -3.10
N VAL A 133 7.83 -17.50 -2.07
CA VAL A 133 8.28 -17.74 -0.69
C VAL A 133 7.74 -19.07 -0.16
N ILE A 134 6.44 -19.35 -0.37
CA ILE A 134 5.82 -20.63 0.04
C ILE A 134 6.49 -21.79 -0.70
N GLY A 135 6.70 -21.67 -2.03
CA GLY A 135 7.41 -22.67 -2.82
C GLY A 135 8.83 -22.92 -2.31
N PHE A 136 9.56 -21.84 -1.98
CA PHE A 136 10.90 -21.92 -1.41
C PHE A 136 10.90 -22.63 -0.05
N ILE A 137 9.98 -22.27 0.86
CA ILE A 137 9.84 -22.89 2.19
C ILE A 137 9.52 -24.38 2.05
N LEU A 138 8.55 -24.74 1.20
CA LEU A 138 8.17 -26.15 0.99
C LEU A 138 9.33 -26.96 0.40
N ASN A 139 10.10 -26.38 -0.51
CA ASN A 139 11.28 -27.03 -1.10
C ASN A 139 12.40 -27.19 -0.05
N PHE A 140 12.62 -26.17 0.77
CA PHE A 140 13.61 -26.20 1.86
C PHE A 140 13.29 -27.27 2.90
N LEU A 141 12.02 -27.40 3.27
CA LEU A 141 11.52 -28.45 4.17
C LEU A 141 11.63 -29.86 3.57
N LYS A 142 11.40 -30.02 2.26
CA LYS A 142 11.62 -31.30 1.56
C LYS A 142 13.10 -31.68 1.51
N LYS A 143 13.99 -30.74 1.17
CA LYS A 143 15.45 -30.99 1.13
C LYS A 143 15.97 -31.51 2.47
N ARG A 144 15.49 -30.98 3.60
CA ARG A 144 15.92 -31.41 4.94
C ARG A 144 15.62 -32.89 5.24
N ARG A 145 14.59 -33.47 4.60
CA ARG A 145 14.26 -34.90 4.71
C ARG A 145 15.11 -35.79 3.81
N TYR A 146 15.63 -35.23 2.71
CA TYR A 146 16.46 -35.96 1.76
C TYR A 146 17.89 -36.13 2.30
N TYR A 147 18.49 -35.08 2.87
CA TYR A 147 19.84 -35.15 3.44
C TYR A 147 19.96 -36.07 4.66
N ARG A 148 18.92 -36.23 5.48
CA ARG A 148 18.94 -37.17 6.62
C ARG A 148 19.07 -38.64 6.20
N ARG A 149 18.49 -39.03 5.07
CA ARG A 149 18.63 -40.40 4.56
C ARG A 149 20.02 -40.65 3.99
N TRP A 150 20.59 -39.67 3.31
CA TRP A 150 21.96 -39.75 2.83
C TRP A 150 22.99 -39.81 3.97
N GLU A 151 22.78 -39.09 5.08
CA GLU A 151 23.63 -39.22 6.28
C GLU A 151 23.51 -40.62 6.93
N GLU A 152 22.34 -41.25 6.87
CA GLU A 152 22.13 -42.62 7.35
C GLU A 152 22.77 -43.66 6.40
N GLU A 153 22.64 -43.48 5.08
CA GLU A 153 23.27 -44.33 4.06
C GLU A 153 24.81 -44.21 4.08
N ASP A 154 25.37 -42.99 4.19
CA ASP A 154 26.82 -42.78 4.33
C ASP A 154 27.35 -43.37 5.65
N ARG A 155 26.57 -43.27 6.75
CA ARG A 155 26.94 -43.88 8.04
C ARG A 155 26.89 -45.40 8.01
N LEU A 156 25.97 -45.99 7.25
CA LEU A 156 25.89 -47.44 7.06
C LEU A 156 27.00 -47.92 6.13
N GLN A 157 27.27 -47.21 5.03
CA GLN A 157 28.42 -47.51 4.15
C GLN A 157 29.77 -47.35 4.85
N SER A 158 29.92 -46.36 5.73
CA SER A 158 31.15 -46.16 6.53
C SER A 158 31.36 -47.24 7.60
N ARG A 159 30.35 -48.05 7.92
CA ARG A 159 30.46 -49.18 8.87
C ARG A 159 30.76 -50.51 8.19
N ASP A 160 30.54 -50.62 6.88
CA ASP A 160 30.81 -51.84 6.10
C ASP A 160 32.26 -51.93 5.58
N PHE A 161 33.03 -50.84 5.64
CA PHE A 161 34.47 -50.84 5.33
C PHE A 161 35.28 -50.50 6.59
N ASP A 162 35.47 -51.49 7.45
CA ASP A 162 36.54 -51.47 8.45
C ASP A 162 37.88 -51.69 7.72
N TYR A 163 38.48 -50.60 7.24
CA TYR A 163 39.90 -50.61 6.90
C TYR A 163 40.64 -50.75 8.22
N GLY A 164 40.87 -52.00 8.64
CA GLY A 164 41.49 -52.35 9.91
C GLY A 164 42.63 -51.39 10.26
N ASP A 165 42.69 -51.01 11.54
CA ASP A 165 43.61 -50.01 12.06
C ASP A 165 45.03 -50.22 11.47
N PRO A 166 45.56 -49.29 10.66
CA PRO A 166 46.87 -49.47 10.03
C PRO A 166 48.01 -49.56 11.07
N THR A 167 47.75 -49.23 12.34
CA THR A 167 48.70 -49.36 13.44
C THR A 167 48.57 -50.68 14.21
N LYS A 168 47.55 -51.49 13.92
CA LYS A 168 47.32 -52.84 14.47
C LYS A 168 46.83 -53.78 13.36
N PRO A 169 47.74 -54.31 12.53
CA PRO A 169 47.36 -55.37 11.59
C PRO A 169 46.80 -56.56 12.37
N GLU A 170 45.65 -57.06 11.94
CA GLU A 170 45.09 -58.30 12.48
C GLU A 170 46.12 -59.42 12.28
N ALA A 171 46.47 -60.11 13.37
CA ALA A 171 47.35 -61.26 13.29
C ALA A 171 46.62 -62.33 12.47
N THR A 172 47.21 -62.71 11.34
CA THR A 172 46.75 -63.87 10.59
C THR A 172 46.91 -65.09 11.48
N ASP A 173 45.80 -65.76 11.80
CA ASP A 173 45.82 -67.06 12.47
C ASP A 173 46.52 -68.06 11.54
N ASP A 174 47.83 -68.22 11.74
CA ASP A 174 48.68 -69.22 11.11
C ASP A 174 48.34 -70.61 11.67
N ASP A 175 47.15 -71.12 11.36
CA ASP A 175 46.76 -72.51 11.67
C ASP A 175 46.97 -73.44 10.45
N GLU A 176 47.88 -73.06 9.53
CA GLU A 176 48.20 -73.82 8.31
C GLU A 176 49.46 -74.71 8.43
N ASN A 177 49.96 -74.97 9.65
CA ASN A 177 51.15 -75.81 9.84
C ASN A 177 50.98 -76.84 10.98
N LYS A 178 50.02 -77.75 10.84
CA LYS A 178 49.99 -79.00 11.62
C LYS A 178 50.38 -80.17 10.71
N PRO A 179 51.51 -80.86 10.97
CA PRO A 179 51.86 -82.04 10.21
C PRO A 179 50.87 -83.16 10.54
N TRP A 180 50.41 -83.86 9.51
CA TRP A 180 49.60 -85.06 9.64
C TRP A 180 50.41 -86.14 10.38
N ALA A 181 49.89 -86.63 11.50
CA ALA A 181 50.37 -87.80 12.22
C ALA A 181 49.17 -88.56 12.78
#